data_AF-A0A1I3YHF8-F1
#
_entry.id   AF-A0A1I3YHF8-F1
#
_cell.length_a   1.000
_cell.length_b   1.000
_cell.length_c   1.000
_cell.angle_alpha   90.00
_cell.angle_beta   90.00
_cell.angle_gamma   90.00
#
_symmetry.space_group_name_H-M   'P 1'
#
loop_
_entity.id
_entity.type
_entity.pdbx_description
1 polymer ?
#
loop_
_entity_poly.entity_id
_entity_poly.type
_entity_poly.pdbx_seq_one_letter_code
_entity_poly.pdbx_strand_id
1 'polypeptide(L)'
;MDNTRPALEGVEHPPNVLPVPPGDHRDVDHPIPVHVRIEWTSGDEWIDGLALEWTRDLVRVATREQRLHPRVVWVRAGDVRRG
;
A
#
# COMPACT_ATOMS: atom_id res chain seq x y z
N MET A 1 -26.15 -24.19 8.17
CA MET A 1 -25.07 -24.42 7.18
C MET A 1 -25.25 -23.32 6.15
N ASP A 2 -24.35 -22.39 5.92
CA ASP A 2 -22.94 -22.24 6.25
C ASP A 2 -22.73 -20.71 6.37
N ASN A 3 -22.12 -20.25 7.47
CA ASN A 3 -22.04 -18.83 7.80
C ASN A 3 -20.57 -18.43 7.92
N THR A 4 -19.77 -18.58 6.86
CA THR A 4 -18.43 -17.98 6.82
C THR A 4 -17.92 -17.80 5.39
N ARG A 5 -18.20 -16.64 4.78
CA ARG A 5 -17.26 -15.91 3.90
C ARG A 5 -17.75 -14.47 3.67
N PRO A 6 -17.50 -13.52 4.59
CA PRO A 6 -17.66 -12.11 4.24
C PRO A 6 -16.43 -11.29 4.65
N ALA A 7 -15.58 -10.87 3.70
CA ALA A 7 -14.64 -9.74 3.87
C ALA A 7 -13.70 -9.49 2.66
N LEU A 8 -13.44 -10.47 1.80
CA LEU A 8 -12.31 -10.40 0.85
C LEU A 8 -12.71 -10.39 -0.64
N GLU A 9 -13.99 -10.32 -0.97
CA GLU A 9 -14.39 -10.14 -2.38
C GLU A 9 -13.91 -8.78 -2.88
N GLY A 10 -13.14 -8.78 -3.98
CA GLY A 10 -12.58 -7.57 -4.58
C GLY A 10 -11.22 -7.14 -4.05
N VAL A 11 -10.59 -7.93 -3.16
CA VAL A 11 -9.18 -7.71 -2.80
C VAL A 11 -8.28 -8.19 -3.94
N GLU A 12 -7.35 -7.32 -4.33
CA GLU A 12 -6.28 -7.60 -5.28
C GLU A 12 -4.93 -7.63 -4.58
N HIS A 13 -3.98 -8.35 -5.18
CA HIS A 13 -2.58 -8.41 -4.74
C HIS A 13 -1.68 -7.87 -5.85
N PRO A 14 -1.49 -6.54 -5.93
CA PRO A 14 -0.64 -5.93 -6.95
C PRO A 14 0.79 -6.45 -6.88
N PRO A 15 1.45 -6.75 -8.01
CA PRO A 15 2.80 -7.29 -8.03
C PRO A 15 3.85 -6.28 -7.56
N ASN A 16 3.58 -4.98 -7.62
CA ASN A 16 4.48 -3.95 -7.10
C ASN A 16 4.25 -3.60 -5.62
N VAL A 17 3.30 -4.27 -4.96
CA VAL A 17 3.18 -4.26 -3.49
C VAL A 17 4.08 -5.35 -2.92
N LEU A 18 5.05 -4.91 -2.13
CA LEU A 18 6.13 -5.75 -1.62
C LEU A 18 5.81 -6.29 -0.22
N PRO A 19 6.44 -7.41 0.17
CA PRO A 19 6.39 -7.89 1.55
C PRO A 19 6.93 -6.84 2.52
N VAL A 20 6.53 -6.97 3.79
CA VAL A 20 7.10 -6.17 4.88
C VAL A 20 8.61 -6.47 4.96
N PRO A 21 9.50 -5.47 4.84
CA PRO A 21 10.93 -5.67 5.01
C PRO A 21 11.26 -6.14 6.45
N PRO A 22 12.43 -6.75 6.69
CA PRO A 22 12.82 -7.12 8.04
C PRO A 22 13.20 -5.89 8.87
N GLY A 23 12.85 -5.89 10.16
CA GLY A 23 13.23 -4.86 11.12
C GLY A 23 12.06 -4.34 11.95
N ASP A 24 12.36 -3.39 12.84
CA ASP A 24 11.33 -2.66 13.58
C ASP A 24 10.77 -1.54 12.72
N HIS A 25 9.44 -1.54 12.54
CA HIS A 25 8.72 -0.55 11.75
C HIS A 25 7.91 0.37 12.64
N ARG A 26 8.08 1.67 12.43
CA ARG A 26 7.38 2.71 13.18
C ARG A 26 6.93 3.79 12.22
N ASP A 27 5.70 4.24 12.42
CA ASP A 27 5.18 5.39 11.70
C ASP A 27 6.02 6.63 12.08
N VAL A 28 6.27 7.49 11.09
CA VAL A 28 6.86 8.80 11.32
C VAL A 28 5.87 9.69 12.06
N ASP A 29 6.39 10.63 12.85
CA ASP A 29 5.55 11.56 13.62
C ASP A 29 4.66 12.44 12.73
N HIS A 30 5.12 12.74 11.50
CA HIS A 30 4.42 13.58 10.54
C HIS A 30 4.35 12.88 9.17
N PRO A 31 3.31 12.06 8.93
CA PRO A 31 3.11 11.41 7.65
C PRO A 31 2.98 12.41 6.50
N ILE A 32 3.55 12.05 5.34
CA ILE A 32 3.59 12.94 4.17
C ILE A 32 2.52 12.49 3.16
N PRO A 33 1.64 13.38 2.68
CA PRO A 33 0.75 13.08 1.56
C PRO A 33 1.53 12.70 0.30
N VAL A 34 1.16 11.58 -0.31
CA VAL A 34 1.83 11.04 -1.49
C VAL A 34 0.83 10.47 -2.48
N HIS A 35 1.23 10.43 -3.75
CA HIS A 35 0.62 9.57 -4.75
C HIS A 35 1.49 8.31 -4.89
N VAL A 36 0.87 7.13 -4.83
CA VAL A 36 1.54 5.84 -5.00
C VAL A 36 1.01 5.12 -6.24
N ARG A 37 1.91 4.62 -7.08
CA ARG A 37 1.59 3.78 -8.24
C ARG A 37 1.27 2.37 -7.78
N ILE A 38 0.15 1.82 -8.22
CA ILE A 38 -0.25 0.44 -7.99
C ILE A 38 -0.50 -0.24 -9.34
N GLU A 39 0.06 -1.45 -9.51
CA GLU A 39 -0.09 -2.26 -10.71
C GLU A 39 -1.29 -3.21 -10.53
N TRP A 40 -2.49 -2.81 -10.96
CA TRP A 40 -3.68 -3.66 -10.87
C TRP A 40 -3.76 -4.65 -12.02
N THR A 41 -4.67 -5.63 -11.89
CA THR A 41 -5.00 -6.53 -13.01
C THR A 41 -5.54 -5.76 -14.22
N SER A 42 -6.22 -4.64 -13.99
CA SER A 42 -6.78 -3.75 -15.03
C SER A 42 -5.78 -2.71 -15.58
N GLY A 43 -4.58 -2.61 -15.00
CA GLY A 43 -3.54 -1.66 -15.38
C GLY A 43 -3.03 -0.82 -14.21
N ASP A 44 -2.09 0.07 -14.50
CA ASP A 44 -1.44 0.91 -13.48
C ASP A 44 -2.33 2.11 -13.10
N GLU A 45 -2.35 2.43 -11.81
CA GLU A 45 -3.07 3.60 -11.29
C GLU A 45 -2.23 4.33 -10.24
N TRP A 46 -2.33 5.65 -10.19
CA TRP A 46 -1.79 6.45 -9.08
C TRP A 46 -2.92 6.75 -8.10
N ILE A 47 -2.76 6.33 -6.85
CA ILE A 47 -3.73 6.56 -5.78
C ILE A 47 -3.15 7.42 -4.66
N ASP A 48 -4.02 8.11 -3.94
CA ASP A 48 -3.62 8.93 -2.79
C ASP A 48 -3.31 8.08 -1.56
N GLY A 49 -2.32 8.52 -0.79
CA GLY A 49 -1.95 7.91 0.47
C GLY A 49 -1.13 8.81 1.37
N LEU A 50 -0.74 8.24 2.51
CA LEU A 50 0.15 8.85 3.49
C LEU A 50 1.39 7.97 3.63
N ALA A 51 2.57 8.53 3.36
CA ALA A 51 3.84 7.87 3.64
C ALA A 51 4.04 7.83 5.15
N LEU A 52 3.92 6.63 5.73
CA LEU A 52 4.08 6.36 7.16
C LEU A 52 5.53 6.05 7.51
N GLU A 53 6.30 5.49 6.59
CA GLU A 53 7.69 5.12 6.83
C GLU A 53 8.42 5.09 5.48
N TRP A 54 9.71 5.38 5.48
CA TRP A 54 10.55 5.18 4.30
C TRP A 54 11.94 4.68 4.70
N THR A 55 12.45 3.77 3.89
CA THR A 55 13.86 3.42 3.85
C THR A 55 14.49 4.12 2.65
N ARG A 56 15.72 3.73 2.30
CA ARG A 56 16.34 4.17 1.06
C ARG A 56 15.56 3.72 -0.18
N ASP A 57 14.97 2.53 -0.13
CA ASP A 57 14.46 1.84 -1.32
C ASP A 57 12.94 1.61 -1.28
N LEU A 58 12.35 1.61 -0.08
CA LEU A 58 10.95 1.28 0.14
C LEU A 58 10.22 2.39 0.88
N VAL A 59 8.94 2.53 0.59
CA VAL A 59 8.04 3.44 1.31
C VAL A 59 6.82 2.64 1.75
N ARG A 60 6.45 2.79 3.02
CA ARG A 60 5.22 2.26 3.59
C ARG A 60 4.15 3.32 3.47
N VAL A 61 3.08 3.02 2.73
CA VAL A 61 2.01 3.96 2.42
C VAL A 61 0.69 3.44 2.97
N ALA A 62 0.03 4.23 3.82
CA ALA A 62 -1.37 4.01 4.16
C ALA A 62 -2.28 4.61 3.09
N THR A 63 -3.27 3.84 2.65
CA THR A 63 -4.20 4.22 1.58
C THR A 63 -5.64 4.09 2.07
N ARG A 64 -6.58 4.68 1.32
CA ARG A 64 -8.01 4.42 1.48
C ARG A 64 -8.55 3.43 0.44
N GLU A 65 -7.69 2.89 -0.40
CA GLU A 65 -8.08 1.98 -1.48
C GLU A 65 -8.66 0.68 -0.92
N GLN A 66 -9.81 0.29 -1.45
CA GLN A 66 -10.60 -0.84 -0.94
C GLN A 66 -10.15 -2.16 -1.55
N ARG A 67 -9.57 -2.11 -2.75
CA ARG A 67 -8.96 -3.25 -3.43
C ARG A 67 -7.73 -3.79 -2.70
N LEU A 68 -7.18 -3.07 -1.71
CA LEU A 68 -6.01 -3.51 -0.94
C LEU A 68 -6.40 -4.07 0.43
N HIS A 69 -5.84 -5.23 0.78
CA HIS A 69 -5.89 -5.76 2.13
C HIS A 69 -4.53 -6.37 2.53
N PRO A 70 -3.81 -5.80 3.52
CA PRO A 70 -4.16 -4.60 4.29
C PRO A 70 -4.11 -3.32 3.46
N ARG A 71 -4.80 -2.26 3.89
CA ARG A 71 -4.78 -0.92 3.24
C ARG A 71 -3.48 -0.14 3.46
N VAL A 72 -2.44 -0.82 3.91
CA VAL A 72 -1.10 -0.30 4.12
C VAL A 72 -0.15 -1.16 3.32
N VAL A 73 0.59 -0.54 2.40
CA VAL A 73 1.43 -1.25 1.44
C VAL A 73 2.87 -0.80 1.52
N TRP A 74 3.78 -1.71 1.22
CA TRP A 74 5.17 -1.38 0.94
C TRP A 74 5.37 -1.34 -0.56
N VAL A 75 5.95 -0.26 -1.07
CA VAL A 75 6.25 -0.06 -2.50
C VAL A 75 7.67 0.44 -2.66
N ARG A 76 8.23 0.39 -3.87
CA ARG A 76 9.53 1.02 -4.14
C ARG A 76 9.39 2.54 -4.06
N ALA A 77 10.45 3.22 -3.63
CA ALA A 77 10.48 4.69 -3.60
C ALA A 77 10.20 5.31 -4.98
N GLY A 78 10.57 4.63 -6.09
CA GLY A 78 10.27 5.08 -7.44
C GLY A 78 8.79 5.02 -7.84
N ASP A 79 7.98 4.25 -7.10
CA ASP A 79 6.53 4.19 -7.27
C ASP A 79 5.80 5.25 -6.44
N VAL A 80 6.52 6.16 -5.79
CA VAL A 80 5.95 7.19 -4.92
C VAL A 80 6.31 8.58 -5.41
N ARG A 81 5.33 9.49 -5.39
CA ARG A 81 5.49 10.92 -5.67
C ARG A 81 4.92 11.72 -4.51
N ARG A 82 5.55 12.85 -4.19
CA ARG A 82 4.94 13.82 -3.27
C ARG A 82 3.66 14.37 -3.90
N GLY A 83 2.60 14.45 -3.09
CA GLY A 83 1.35 15.12 -3.45
C GLY A 83 1.40 16.62 -3.18
#